data_AF-A0A2H1HY30-F1
#
_entry.id   AF-A0A2H1HY30-F1
#
_cell.length_a   1.000
_cell.length_b   1.000
_cell.length_c   1.000
_cell.angle_alpha   90.00
_cell.angle_beta   90.00
_cell.angle_gamma   90.00
#
_symmetry.space_group_name_H-M   'P 1'
#
loop_
_entity.id
_entity.type
_entity.pdbx_description
1 polymer ?
#
loop_
_entity_poly.entity_id
_entity_poly.type
_entity_poly.pdbx_seq_one_letter_code
_entity_poly.pdbx_strand_id
1 'polypeptide(L)' 'MDITVEVEVDVGEPPLLIAAKTRTSALTVIGTQGSGAVPSALLDSVSLGVLNNAECPVLVAPAEAKHDDTER' A
#
# COMPACT_ATOMS: atom_id res chain seq x y z
N MET A 1 -21.23 1.67 -12.79
CA MET A 1 -21.27 1.54 -11.32
C MET A 1 -20.20 2.49 -10.84
N ASP A 2 -20.61 3.56 -10.16
CA ASP A 2 -19.68 4.62 -9.75
C ASP A 2 -19.07 4.27 -8.39
N ILE A 3 -17.81 4.62 -8.20
CA ILE A 3 -17.11 4.46 -6.92
C ILE A 3 -16.85 5.84 -6.31
N THR A 4 -16.98 5.94 -4.99
CA THR A 4 -16.57 7.13 -4.25
C THR A 4 -15.09 6.99 -3.92
N VAL A 5 -14.31 8.04 -4.17
CA VAL A 5 -12.87 8.08 -3.89
C VAL A 5 -12.60 9.21 -2.91
N GLU A 6 -11.87 8.90 -1.86
CA GLU A 6 -11.39 9.86 -0.87
C GLU A 6 -9.86 9.77 -0.81
N VAL A 7 -9.20 10.92 -0.71
CA VAL A 7 -7.74 11.03 -0.65
C VAL A 7 -7.39 11.82 0.59
N GLU A 8 -6.48 11.25 1.39
CA GLU A 8 -6.05 11.84 2.65
C GLU A 8 -4.51 11.87 2.71
N VAL A 9 -3.96 12.92 3.31
CA VAL A 9 -2.53 13.11 3.51
C VAL A 9 -2.29 13.45 4.97
N ASP A 10 -1.67 12.52 5.68
CA ASP A 10 -1.37 12.64 7.10
C ASP A 10 0.14 12.82 7.35
N VAL A 11 0.48 13.45 8.48
CA VAL A 11 1.86 13.58 8.96
C VAL A 11 2.05 12.72 10.20
N GLY A 12 3.00 11.80 10.17
CA GLY A 12 3.33 10.94 11.30
C GLY A 12 4.11 9.70 10.88
N GLU A 13 4.04 8.66 11.71
CA GLU A 13 4.67 7.37 11.44
C GLU A 13 3.77 6.53 10.51
N PRO A 14 4.16 6.28 9.25
CA PRO A 14 3.26 5.70 8.25
C PRO A 14 2.67 4.34 8.64
N PRO A 15 3.44 3.37 9.16
CA PRO A 15 2.88 2.09 9.64
C PRO A 15 1.74 2.26 10.65
N LEU A 16 1.90 3.15 11.64
CA LEU A 16 0.93 3.32 12.71
C LEU A 16 -0.34 4.04 12.22
N LEU A 17 -0.17 5.06 11.37
CA LEU A 17 -1.29 5.78 10.77
C LEU A 17 -2.13 4.87 9.87
N ILE A 18 -1.47 4.08 9.01
CA ILE A 18 -2.18 3.14 8.13
C ILE A 18 -2.85 2.03 8.96
N ALA A 19 -2.15 1.46 9.96
CA ALA A 19 -2.71 0.46 10.87
C ALA A 19 -3.98 0.98 11.56
N ALA A 20 -3.99 2.23 12.05
CA ALA A 20 -5.18 2.81 12.68
C ALA A 20 -6.37 2.91 11.73
N LYS A 21 -6.15 3.26 10.46
CA LYS A 21 -7.21 3.32 9.44
C LYS A 21 -7.74 1.93 9.05
N THR A 22 -6.98 0.86 9.26
CA THR A 22 -7.43 -0.50 8.93
C THR A 22 -8.65 -0.95 9.74
N ARG A 23 -8.88 -0.36 10.94
CA ARG A 23 -10.01 -0.73 11.82
C ARG A 23 -11.39 -0.54 11.17
N THR A 24 -11.51 0.41 10.25
CA THR A 24 -12.77 0.73 9.56
C THR A 24 -12.80 0.23 8.12
N SER A 25 -11.78 -0.53 7.70
CA SER A 25 -11.61 -0.99 6.32
C SER A 25 -11.99 -2.46 6.16
N ALA A 26 -12.68 -2.78 5.06
CA ALA A 26 -12.96 -4.18 4.71
C ALA A 26 -11.71 -4.92 4.16
N LEU A 27 -10.81 -4.17 3.52
CA LEU A 27 -9.55 -4.65 2.96
C LEU A 27 -8.57 -3.48 2.89
N THR A 28 -7.32 -3.71 3.26
CA THR A 28 -6.22 -2.76 3.03
C THR A 28 -5.32 -3.27 1.92
N VAL A 29 -4.99 -2.41 0.96
CA VAL A 29 -4.09 -2.72 -0.16
C VAL A 29 -2.82 -1.89 -0.01
N ILE A 30 -1.66 -2.55 -0.06
CA ILE A 30 -0.34 -1.93 0.02
C ILE A 30 0.56 -2.45 -1.10
N GLY A 31 1.49 -1.60 -1.57
CA GLY A 31 2.48 -1.99 -2.56
C GLY A 31 3.68 -2.72 -1.96
N THR A 32 4.43 -3.46 -2.79
CA THR A 32 5.72 -4.06 -2.38
C THR A 32 6.89 -3.07 -2.39
N GLN A 33 6.73 -1.89 -2.99
CA GLN A 33 7.80 -0.91 -3.21
C GLN A 33 7.29 0.52 -2.99
N GLY A 34 8.01 1.30 -2.20
CA GLY A 34 7.94 2.78 -2.25
C GLY A 34 8.81 3.37 -3.37
N SER A 35 9.02 4.69 -3.40
CA SER A 35 9.92 5.38 -4.34
C SER A 35 11.42 4.98 -4.26
N GLY A 36 11.78 3.98 -3.46
CA GLY A 36 13.14 3.49 -3.26
C GLY A 36 13.44 2.21 -4.04
N ALA A 37 14.67 2.07 -4.54
CA ALA A 37 15.14 0.92 -5.33
C ALA A 37 15.46 -0.31 -4.45
N VAL A 38 14.44 -0.88 -3.79
CA VAL A 38 14.62 -2.13 -3.02
C VAL A 38 14.46 -3.32 -3.98
N PRO A 39 15.32 -4.36 -3.90
CA PRO A 39 15.20 -5.55 -4.74
C PRO A 39 13.80 -6.19 -4.65
N SER A 40 13.33 -6.72 -5.78
CA SER A 40 11.97 -7.20 -6.07
C SER A 40 11.46 -8.39 -5.24
N ALA A 41 12.04 -8.67 -4.08
CA ALA A 41 11.69 -9.80 -3.22
C ALA A 41 11.53 -9.44 -1.73
N LEU A 42 11.77 -8.18 -1.32
CA LEU A 42 11.66 -7.74 0.07
C LEU A 42 10.50 -6.76 0.24
N LEU A 43 9.74 -6.93 1.34
CA LEU A 43 8.76 -5.95 1.78
C LEU A 43 9.49 -4.71 2.30
N ASP A 44 9.01 -3.52 1.96
CA ASP A 44 9.50 -2.29 2.56
C ASP A 44 9.07 -2.18 4.05
N SER A 45 9.65 -1.21 4.76
CA SER A 45 9.40 -1.01 6.18
C SER A 45 7.94 -0.63 6.49
N VAL A 46 7.28 0.08 5.58
CA VAL A 46 5.88 0.50 5.76
C VAL A 46 4.97 -0.70 5.64
N SER A 47 5.11 -1.45 4.56
CA SER A 47 4.32 -2.64 4.28
C SER A 47 4.51 -3.71 5.35
N LEU A 48 5.75 -3.94 5.82
CA LEU A 48 6.01 -4.85 6.94
C LEU A 48 5.35 -4.35 8.24
N GLY A 49 5.45 -3.05 8.54
CA GLY A 49 4.84 -2.46 9.73
C GLY A 49 3.31 -2.56 9.73
N VAL A 50 2.67 -2.34 8.57
CA VAL A 50 1.22 -2.49 8.41
C VAL A 50 0.78 -3.95 8.57
N LEU A 51 1.48 -4.90 7.95
CA LEU A 51 1.16 -6.33 8.09
C LEU A 51 1.18 -6.81 9.54
N ASN A 52 2.07 -6.27 10.36
CA ASN A 52 2.17 -6.64 11.77
C ASN A 52 1.09 -6.02 12.66
N ASN A 53 0.42 -4.95 12.22
CA ASN A 53 -0.47 -4.14 13.07
C ASN A 53 -1.88 -3.95 12.51
N ALA A 54 -2.17 -4.44 11.30
CA ALA A 54 -3.48 -4.28 10.67
C ALA A 54 -4.58 -5.07 11.41
N GLU A 55 -5.76 -4.47 11.47
CA GLU A 55 -6.98 -5.06 12.06
C GLU A 55 -7.97 -5.52 10.99
N CYS A 56 -7.56 -5.52 9.72
CA CYS A 56 -8.32 -6.05 8.60
C CYS A 56 -7.41 -6.93 7.70
N PRO A 57 -7.99 -7.73 6.78
CA PRO A 57 -7.22 -8.41 5.74
C PRO A 57 -6.33 -7.41 4.97
N VAL A 58 -5.11 -7.85 4.65
CA VAL A 58 -4.13 -7.06 3.89
C VAL A 58 -3.76 -7.78 2.61
N LEU A 59 -3.92 -7.09 1.47
CA LEU A 59 -3.42 -7.52 0.17
C LEU A 59 -2.13 -6.76 -0.14
N VAL A 60 -1.06 -7.52 -0.36
CA VAL A 60 0.20 -6.98 -0.86
C VAL A 60 0.22 -7.12 -2.39
N ALA A 61 0.15 -5.98 -3.09
CA ALA A 61 0.17 -5.93 -4.54
C ALA A 61 1.63 -5.78 -5.04
N PRO A 62 2.12 -6.67 -5.92
CA PRO A 62 3.41 -6.48 -6.56
C PRO A 62 3.36 -5.23 -7.46
N ALA A 63 4.49 -4.53 -7.60
CA ALA A 63 4.62 -3.48 -8.60
C ALA A 63 4.29 -4.04 -9.99
N GLU A 64 3.44 -3.35 -10.74
CA GLU A 64 3.21 -3.69 -12.14
C GLU A 64 4.55 -3.63 -12.89
N ALA A 65 4.83 -4.66 -13.70
CA ALA A 65 5.74 -4.46 -14.82
C ALA A 65 5.14 -3.31 -15.64
N LYS A 66 5.89 -2.22 -15.82
CA LYS A 66 5.44 -1.07 -16.62
C LYS A 66 4.69 -1.59 -17.85
N HIS A 67 3.43 -1.20 -18.02
CA HIS A 67 2.81 -1.26 -19.34
C HIS A 67 3.70 -0.39 -20.23
N ASP A 68 4.48 -1.04 -21.10
CA ASP A 68 5.28 -0.36 -22.10
C ASP A 68 4.32 0.18 -23.14
N ASP A 69 3.76 1.38 -22.89
CA ASP A 69 3.06 2.17 -23.88
C ASP A 69 4.07 2.76 -24.90
N THR A 70 5.04 1.96 -25.36
CA THR A 70 5.87 2.24 -26.54
C THR A 70 5.19 1.64 -27.77
N GLU A 71 3.98 2.11 -28.06
CA GLU A 71 3.44 2.11 -29.42
C GLU A 71 2.85 3.49 -29.71
N ARG A 72 3.73 4.43 -30.11
CA ARG A 72 3.39 5.56 -30.97
C ARG A 72 4.54 5.84 -31.94
#